data_AF-A0A7J8YF56-F1
#
_entry.id   AF-A0A7J8YF56-F1
#
_cell.length_a   1.000
_cell.length_b   1.000
_cell.length_c   1.000
_cell.angle_alpha   90.00
_cell.angle_beta   90.00
_cell.angle_gamma   90.00
#
_symmetry.space_group_name_H-M   'P 1'
#
loop_
_entity.id
_entity.type
_entity.pdbx_description
1 polymer ?
#
loop_
_entity_poly.entity_id
_entity_poly.type
_entity_poly.pdbx_seq_one_letter_code
_entity_poly.pdbx_strand_id
1 'polypeptide(L)'
;TNVALDVIKKDDVSAAVFAPGWVYETKQPPDFQTAQNRWWALVEKSWGIVQNYPKVLPFYSNFDQGRGNHISIDGAQVLSAQWNNISSQSFQPFLEYVDDPTSNTIDVRVDCSEVSFSGGGNLTFKGTLEANAYVSTRLFLGELFMGGLPVRFTYSVKSEGNSQMGLSLEFSSEMEGKKKLLLASQETNQFSSKFDETIVLHQPTKSDTAPGWVIQESNISMNGYTLTEIRTICYRKQPENSEHKSEARSKTTQDPAEYFAVLGHIHISTSIQNTEFPPSTSWIVKGKDVEWGGSQGSKTLSLKISWKLKDGWSSRFPRYNIYVEKLIKQAVRPQGRKIETPALAPPNARNGKTEVAGEYLGESQVEAFYVSDFIIPSAISSLKYIIQPCDSGGASQVLDDAPFFQFNVEGQ
;
A
#
# COMPACT_ATOMS: atom_id res chain seq x y z
N THR A 1 -26.29 20.37 -5.46
CA THR A 1 -25.81 21.76 -5.35
C THR A 1 -25.19 21.92 -3.97
N ASN A 2 -24.29 22.89 -3.76
CA ASN A 2 -23.62 23.17 -2.48
C ASN A 2 -24.10 24.49 -1.83
N VAL A 3 -25.21 25.07 -2.30
CA VAL A 3 -25.71 26.39 -1.90
C VAL A 3 -25.93 26.53 -0.38
N ALA A 4 -26.49 25.51 0.27
CA ALA A 4 -26.71 25.54 1.72
C ALA A 4 -25.39 25.59 2.49
N LEU A 5 -24.37 24.87 2.01
CA LEU A 5 -23.03 24.89 2.58
C LEU A 5 -22.41 26.29 2.41
N ASP A 6 -22.52 26.92 1.24
CA ASP A 6 -21.98 28.26 1.02
C ASP A 6 -22.56 29.31 1.99
N VAL A 7 -23.86 29.25 2.28
CA VAL A 7 -24.50 30.15 3.26
C VAL A 7 -23.97 29.91 4.66
N ILE A 8 -23.92 28.65 5.10
CA ILE A 8 -23.40 28.27 6.43
C ILE A 8 -21.94 28.72 6.58
N LYS A 9 -21.11 28.54 5.53
CA LYS A 9 -19.70 28.96 5.56
C LYS A 9 -19.56 30.47 5.67
N LYS A 10 -20.38 31.21 4.92
CA LYS A 10 -20.37 32.68 4.91
C LYS A 10 -20.70 33.28 6.28
N ASP A 11 -21.61 32.64 7.02
CA ASP A 11 -22.03 33.08 8.34
C ASP A 11 -21.10 32.56 9.47
N ASP A 12 -19.95 31.98 9.11
CA ASP A 12 -18.91 31.46 10.01
C ASP A 12 -19.43 30.48 11.08
N VAL A 13 -20.37 29.62 10.68
CA VAL A 13 -20.92 28.57 11.53
C VAL A 13 -20.51 27.18 11.04
N SER A 14 -20.51 26.21 11.96
CA SER A 14 -20.20 24.82 11.64
C SER A 14 -21.38 24.13 10.95
N ALA A 15 -21.10 23.20 10.04
CA ALA A 15 -22.09 22.32 9.41
C ALA A 15 -22.05 20.92 10.04
N ALA A 16 -23.23 20.31 10.23
CA ALA A 16 -23.36 18.91 10.61
C ALA A 16 -24.07 18.15 9.49
N VAL A 17 -23.47 17.05 9.04
CA VAL A 17 -24.06 16.19 8.01
C VAL A 17 -24.79 15.06 8.69
N PHE A 18 -26.11 15.04 8.56
CA PHE A 18 -26.94 13.96 9.08
C PHE A 18 -26.94 12.78 8.11
N ALA A 19 -26.65 11.58 8.63
CA ALA A 19 -26.67 10.30 7.91
C ALA A 19 -25.88 10.27 6.58
N PRO A 20 -24.57 10.62 6.55
CA PRO A 20 -23.75 10.58 5.33
C PRO A 20 -23.61 9.17 4.72
N GLY A 21 -23.88 8.11 5.51
CA GLY A 21 -23.95 6.73 5.03
C GLY A 21 -25.00 6.50 3.94
N TRP A 22 -25.96 7.41 3.78
CA TRP A 22 -26.94 7.42 2.69
C TRP A 22 -26.32 7.27 1.29
N VAL A 23 -25.11 7.79 1.08
CA VAL A 23 -24.38 7.65 -0.20
C VAL A 23 -24.09 6.18 -0.52
N TYR A 24 -23.75 5.38 0.50
CA TYR A 24 -23.55 3.94 0.35
C TYR A 24 -24.88 3.20 0.17
N GLU A 25 -25.88 3.55 0.98
CA GLU A 25 -27.17 2.85 1.04
C GLU A 25 -27.98 2.99 -0.25
N THR A 26 -27.91 4.14 -0.91
CA THR A 26 -28.72 4.42 -2.11
C THR A 26 -28.14 3.91 -3.42
N LYS A 27 -26.90 3.39 -3.42
CA LYS A 27 -26.25 2.79 -4.60
C LYS A 27 -26.36 3.67 -5.85
N GLN A 28 -26.10 4.97 -5.67
CA GLN A 28 -26.15 5.92 -6.79
C GLN A 28 -25.20 5.48 -7.91
N PRO A 29 -25.61 5.56 -9.19
CA PRO A 29 -24.76 5.17 -10.30
C PRO A 29 -23.57 6.13 -10.49
N PRO A 30 -22.50 5.69 -11.17
CA PRO A 30 -22.26 4.31 -11.65
C PRO A 30 -21.85 3.34 -10.54
N ASP A 31 -21.27 3.85 -9.45
CA ASP A 31 -20.76 3.07 -8.34
C ASP A 31 -20.62 3.94 -7.07
N PHE A 32 -20.37 3.28 -5.94
CA PHE A 32 -20.22 3.95 -4.65
C PHE A 32 -19.05 4.95 -4.60
N GLN A 33 -17.90 4.63 -5.19
CA GLN A 33 -16.72 5.51 -5.15
C GLN A 33 -16.99 6.81 -5.92
N THR A 34 -17.60 6.70 -7.10
CA THR A 34 -17.99 7.87 -7.91
C THR A 34 -19.02 8.72 -7.16
N ALA A 35 -20.04 8.10 -6.56
CA ALA A 35 -21.06 8.81 -5.78
C ALA A 35 -20.46 9.51 -4.55
N GLN A 36 -19.58 8.82 -3.82
CA GLN A 36 -18.86 9.37 -2.67
C GLN A 36 -17.99 10.56 -3.07
N ASN A 37 -17.17 10.42 -4.13
CA ASN A 37 -16.30 11.48 -4.60
C ASN A 37 -17.10 12.71 -5.05
N ARG A 38 -18.18 12.51 -5.81
CA ARG A 38 -19.09 13.59 -6.22
C ARG A 38 -19.66 14.33 -5.02
N TRP A 39 -20.12 13.60 -4.01
CA TRP A 39 -20.75 14.21 -2.83
C TRP A 39 -19.73 15.01 -2.00
N TRP A 40 -18.56 14.45 -1.71
CA TRP A 40 -17.52 15.15 -0.96
C TRP A 40 -16.91 16.33 -1.73
N ALA A 41 -16.83 16.25 -3.06
CA ALA A 41 -16.39 17.38 -3.88
C ALA A 41 -17.33 18.59 -3.78
N LEU A 42 -18.63 18.38 -3.53
CA LEU A 42 -19.56 19.49 -3.25
C LEU A 42 -19.25 20.16 -1.91
N VAL A 43 -18.84 19.39 -0.91
CA VAL A 43 -18.42 19.92 0.40
C VAL A 43 -17.12 20.70 0.25
N GLU A 44 -16.16 20.14 -0.48
CA GLU A 44 -14.87 20.77 -0.75
C GLU A 44 -15.02 22.11 -1.48
N LYS A 45 -15.92 22.22 -2.47
CA LYS A 45 -16.20 23.49 -3.17
C LYS A 45 -16.57 24.64 -2.22
N SER A 46 -17.21 24.32 -1.08
CA SER A 46 -17.63 25.32 -0.08
C SER A 46 -16.59 25.52 1.04
N TRP A 47 -15.96 24.45 1.54
CA TRP A 47 -15.07 24.51 2.72
C TRP A 47 -13.57 24.46 2.42
N GLY A 48 -13.19 24.08 1.21
CA GLY A 48 -11.82 23.75 0.84
C GLY A 48 -11.31 22.49 1.52
N ILE A 49 -9.99 22.28 1.42
CA ILE A 49 -9.27 21.16 2.05
C ILE A 49 -8.88 21.58 3.46
N VAL A 50 -9.33 20.82 4.46
CA VAL A 50 -9.10 21.12 5.89
C VAL A 50 -8.05 20.24 6.56
N GLN A 51 -7.62 19.16 5.91
CA GLN A 51 -6.61 18.24 6.43
C GLN A 51 -5.40 18.21 5.51
N ASN A 52 -4.22 18.45 6.09
CA ASN A 52 -2.93 18.45 5.42
C ASN A 52 -2.06 17.33 6.01
N TYR A 53 -1.48 16.50 5.16
CA TYR A 53 -0.54 15.45 5.52
C TYR A 53 0.55 15.36 4.45
N PRO A 54 1.78 14.95 4.78
CA PRO A 54 2.29 14.65 6.12
C PRO A 54 2.52 15.90 6.98
N LYS A 55 2.36 15.77 8.30
CA LYS A 55 2.77 16.78 9.29
C LYS A 55 3.94 16.33 10.16
N VAL A 56 4.06 15.01 10.37
CA VAL A 56 5.06 14.37 11.23
C VAL A 56 5.60 13.13 10.54
N LEU A 57 6.77 12.68 10.99
CA LEU A 57 7.41 11.45 10.54
C LEU A 57 7.29 10.36 11.62
N PRO A 58 7.25 9.07 11.23
CA PRO A 58 7.15 8.59 9.85
C PRO A 58 5.77 8.85 9.23
N PHE A 59 5.73 9.00 7.90
CA PHE A 59 4.49 9.02 7.12
C PHE A 59 4.46 7.79 6.20
N TYR A 60 3.31 7.13 6.13
CA TYR A 60 3.11 5.96 5.28
C TYR A 60 1.70 5.96 4.68
N SER A 61 1.62 5.67 3.39
CA SER A 61 0.35 5.48 2.68
C SER A 61 0.53 4.40 1.63
N ASN A 62 -0.22 3.31 1.74
CA ASN A 62 -0.44 2.33 0.66
C ASN A 62 -1.81 2.53 -0.02
N PHE A 63 -2.51 3.62 0.31
CA PHE A 63 -3.81 3.99 -0.24
C PHE A 63 -4.91 2.97 0.05
N ASP A 64 -4.73 2.13 1.07
CA ASP A 64 -5.71 1.13 1.46
C ASP A 64 -6.94 1.81 2.09
N GLN A 65 -8.13 1.47 1.60
CA GLN A 65 -9.40 1.99 2.11
C GLN A 65 -9.97 1.15 3.26
N GLY A 66 -9.22 0.15 3.76
CA GLY A 66 -9.70 -0.84 4.71
C GLY A 66 -10.66 -1.84 4.08
N ARG A 67 -10.52 -2.08 2.77
CA ARG A 67 -11.30 -3.03 1.97
C ARG A 67 -10.58 -3.32 0.66
N GLY A 68 -10.88 -4.46 0.06
CA GLY A 68 -10.39 -4.76 -1.29
C GLY A 68 -10.88 -6.11 -1.82
N ASN A 69 -10.49 -6.42 -3.05
CA ASN A 69 -10.74 -7.72 -3.67
C ASN A 69 -9.56 -8.70 -3.50
N HIS A 70 -8.45 -8.22 -2.97
CA HIS A 70 -7.23 -8.98 -2.69
C HIS A 70 -6.44 -8.31 -1.56
N ILE A 71 -5.46 -9.03 -1.01
CA ILE A 71 -4.40 -8.46 -0.17
C ILE A 71 -3.07 -8.90 -0.77
N SER A 72 -2.15 -7.94 -0.87
CA SER A 72 -0.76 -8.17 -1.26
C SER A 72 0.22 -7.81 -0.15
N ILE A 73 1.36 -8.48 -0.14
CA ILE A 73 2.53 -8.16 0.70
C ILE A 73 3.75 -8.19 -0.23
N ASP A 74 4.52 -7.09 -0.25
CA ASP A 74 5.66 -6.89 -1.15
C ASP A 74 5.35 -7.16 -2.64
N GLY A 75 4.12 -6.85 -3.04
CA GLY A 75 3.56 -7.05 -4.38
C GLY A 75 3.07 -8.47 -4.67
N ALA A 76 3.28 -9.43 -3.77
CA ALA A 76 2.79 -10.78 -3.89
C ALA A 76 1.39 -10.89 -3.27
N GLN A 77 0.42 -11.36 -4.05
CA GLN A 77 -0.94 -11.55 -3.56
C GLN A 77 -1.00 -12.72 -2.57
N VAL A 78 -1.44 -12.44 -1.34
CA VAL A 78 -1.58 -13.42 -0.25
C VAL A 78 -3.03 -13.80 0.03
N LEU A 79 -3.97 -12.95 -0.38
CA LEU A 79 -5.42 -13.22 -0.34
C LEU A 79 -6.07 -12.78 -1.65
N SER A 80 -6.95 -13.61 -2.21
CA SER A 80 -7.70 -13.32 -3.44
C SER A 80 -9.20 -13.11 -3.22
N ALA A 81 -9.65 -13.14 -1.96
CA ALA A 81 -11.04 -12.97 -1.59
C ALA A 81 -11.32 -11.51 -1.21
N GLN A 82 -12.58 -11.11 -1.33
CA GLN A 82 -13.04 -9.82 -0.82
C GLN A 82 -12.88 -9.74 0.69
N TRP A 83 -12.47 -8.58 1.17
CA TRP A 83 -12.23 -8.35 2.59
C TRP A 83 -12.56 -6.90 2.97
N ASN A 84 -12.80 -6.70 4.26
CA ASN A 84 -12.92 -5.38 4.86
C ASN A 84 -12.37 -5.39 6.30
N ASN A 85 -11.50 -4.44 6.60
CA ASN A 85 -11.06 -4.10 7.94
C ASN A 85 -10.72 -2.61 7.94
N ILE A 86 -11.63 -1.77 8.43
CA ILE A 86 -11.44 -0.31 8.38
C ILE A 86 -10.25 0.16 9.23
N SER A 87 -9.78 -0.67 10.17
CA SER A 87 -8.55 -0.41 10.94
C SER A 87 -7.31 -0.44 10.04
N SER A 88 -7.37 -1.08 8.88
CA SER A 88 -6.29 -1.14 7.89
C SER A 88 -6.28 0.08 6.96
N GLN A 89 -7.23 1.01 7.09
CA GLN A 89 -7.27 2.20 6.25
C GLN A 89 -6.02 3.07 6.48
N SER A 90 -5.29 3.36 5.39
CA SER A 90 -4.16 4.29 5.42
C SER A 90 -4.60 5.71 5.04
N PHE A 91 -3.67 6.66 5.12
CA PHE A 91 -3.87 8.00 4.54
C PHE A 91 -4.32 7.88 3.08
N GLN A 92 -5.36 8.63 2.73
CA GLN A 92 -5.93 8.66 1.38
C GLN A 92 -5.41 9.88 0.64
N PRO A 93 -5.17 9.76 -0.68
CA PRO A 93 -4.71 10.88 -1.48
C PRO A 93 -5.86 11.85 -1.74
N PHE A 94 -5.51 13.11 -1.93
CA PHE A 94 -6.40 14.12 -2.47
C PHE A 94 -6.48 13.95 -3.99
N LEU A 95 -7.56 13.37 -4.51
CA LEU A 95 -7.83 13.31 -5.95
C LEU A 95 -8.99 14.23 -6.28
N GLU A 96 -8.72 15.23 -7.11
CA GLU A 96 -9.75 16.19 -7.54
C GLU A 96 -10.82 15.47 -8.38
N TYR A 97 -12.08 15.63 -7.97
CA TYR A 97 -13.21 15.07 -8.71
C TYR A 97 -13.64 16.01 -9.85
N VAL A 98 -13.61 15.50 -11.08
CA VAL A 98 -14.03 16.22 -12.28
C VAL A 98 -15.31 15.57 -12.83
N ASP A 99 -16.38 16.34 -12.99
CA ASP A 99 -17.70 15.86 -13.43
C ASP A 99 -17.71 15.29 -14.87
N ASP A 100 -16.75 15.70 -15.70
CA ASP A 100 -16.56 15.25 -17.10
C ASP A 100 -15.06 15.24 -17.48
N PRO A 101 -14.33 14.14 -17.21
CA PRO A 101 -12.92 14.05 -17.57
C PRO A 101 -12.78 14.04 -19.09
N THR A 102 -12.00 14.97 -19.65
CA THR A 102 -11.71 14.99 -21.08
C THR A 102 -11.06 13.66 -21.49
N SER A 103 -11.47 13.07 -22.62
CA SER A 103 -11.09 11.70 -23.03
C SER A 103 -9.59 11.47 -23.28
N ASN A 104 -8.77 12.52 -23.19
CA ASN A 104 -7.37 12.52 -23.63
C ASN A 104 -6.38 12.67 -22.46
N THR A 105 -6.79 12.41 -21.22
CA THR A 105 -5.93 12.51 -20.03
C THR A 105 -5.79 11.17 -19.31
N ILE A 106 -4.73 11.05 -18.51
CA ILE A 106 -4.52 9.93 -17.60
C ILE A 106 -5.57 10.01 -16.49
N ASP A 107 -6.43 8.99 -16.40
CA ASP A 107 -7.33 8.76 -15.27
C ASP A 107 -6.54 8.27 -14.06
N VAL A 108 -6.79 8.87 -12.89
CA VAL A 108 -6.11 8.54 -11.64
C VAL A 108 -7.15 8.21 -10.58
N ARG A 109 -7.05 7.02 -10.01
CA ARG A 109 -7.99 6.55 -8.99
C ARG A 109 -7.33 5.66 -7.96
N VAL A 110 -7.89 5.70 -6.76
CA VAL A 110 -7.64 4.66 -5.76
C VAL A 110 -8.32 3.39 -6.26
N ASP A 111 -7.54 2.34 -6.51
CA ASP A 111 -8.00 1.08 -7.08
C ASP A 111 -7.88 -0.06 -6.05
N CYS A 112 -8.90 -0.90 -6.01
CA CYS A 112 -9.02 -2.08 -5.15
C CYS A 112 -9.09 -3.39 -5.96
N SER A 113 -8.88 -3.31 -7.28
CA SER A 113 -8.97 -4.40 -8.25
C SER A 113 -7.62 -4.73 -8.86
N GLU A 114 -6.82 -3.71 -9.15
CA GLU A 114 -5.43 -3.90 -9.58
C GLU A 114 -4.58 -4.43 -8.42
N VAL A 115 -3.72 -5.40 -8.70
CA VAL A 115 -2.84 -6.00 -7.68
C VAL A 115 -1.99 -4.90 -7.05
N SER A 116 -2.05 -4.79 -5.73
CA SER A 116 -1.37 -3.79 -4.92
C SER A 116 0.03 -4.23 -4.52
N PHE A 117 0.84 -3.29 -4.00
CA PHE A 117 2.11 -3.61 -3.39
C PHE A 117 1.95 -4.12 -1.95
N SER A 118 1.12 -3.44 -1.16
CA SER A 118 0.84 -3.78 0.24
C SER A 118 -0.63 -3.50 0.55
N GLY A 119 -1.30 -4.38 1.27
CA GLY A 119 -2.74 -4.26 1.56
C GLY A 119 -3.60 -4.52 0.32
N GLY A 120 -4.80 -3.95 0.26
CA GLY A 120 -5.75 -4.12 -0.86
C GLY A 120 -5.94 -2.89 -1.75
N GLY A 121 -5.27 -1.77 -1.44
CA GLY A 121 -5.35 -0.52 -2.19
C GLY A 121 -4.07 -0.16 -2.94
N ASN A 122 -4.21 0.69 -3.95
CA ASN A 122 -3.12 1.39 -4.64
C ASN A 122 -3.68 2.60 -5.41
N LEU A 123 -2.81 3.38 -6.04
CA LEU A 123 -3.21 4.37 -7.04
C LEU A 123 -2.89 3.84 -8.45
N THR A 124 -3.91 3.76 -9.29
CA THR A 124 -3.77 3.35 -10.69
C THR A 124 -3.90 4.57 -11.60
N PHE A 125 -3.01 4.62 -12.59
CA PHE A 125 -2.88 5.69 -13.58
C PHE A 125 -3.05 5.06 -14.96
N LYS A 126 -4.16 5.35 -15.65
CA LYS A 126 -4.50 4.74 -16.94
C LYS A 126 -5.01 5.76 -17.93
N GLY A 127 -4.51 5.73 -19.16
CA GLY A 127 -5.02 6.61 -20.22
C GLY A 127 -4.10 6.62 -21.42
N THR A 128 -3.99 7.77 -22.09
CA THR A 128 -3.04 8.00 -23.16
C THR A 128 -2.14 9.19 -22.85
N LEU A 129 -0.89 9.14 -23.31
CA LEU A 129 0.09 10.22 -23.11
C LEU A 129 0.95 10.41 -24.36
N GLU A 130 1.06 11.65 -24.81
CA GLU A 130 1.96 12.04 -25.90
C GLU A 130 3.44 11.93 -25.47
N ALA A 131 4.35 11.72 -26.42
CA ALA A 131 5.74 11.33 -26.12
C ALA A 131 6.56 12.38 -25.32
N ASN A 132 6.17 13.65 -25.34
CA ASN A 132 6.81 14.75 -24.59
C ASN A 132 5.87 15.43 -23.60
N ALA A 133 4.65 14.91 -23.45
CA ALA A 133 3.71 15.40 -22.45
C ALA A 133 4.01 14.77 -21.08
N TYR A 134 3.57 15.46 -20.04
CA TYR A 134 3.51 14.89 -18.70
C TYR A 134 2.21 15.31 -18.04
N VAL A 135 1.68 14.44 -17.20
CA VAL A 135 0.52 14.73 -16.34
C VAL A 135 1.01 14.80 -14.90
N SER A 136 0.58 15.84 -14.18
CA SER A 136 0.85 15.97 -12.76
C SER A 136 -0.44 15.83 -11.98
N THR A 137 -0.45 14.95 -10.98
CA THR A 137 -1.59 14.77 -10.07
C THR A 137 -1.14 15.07 -8.65
N ARG A 138 -1.85 15.96 -7.95
CA ARG A 138 -1.62 16.21 -6.52
C ARG A 138 -2.08 14.99 -5.74
N LEU A 139 -1.27 14.55 -4.77
CA LEU A 139 -1.66 13.48 -3.85
C LEU A 139 -1.84 14.03 -2.43
N PHE A 140 -0.95 14.90 -1.97
CA PHE A 140 -0.94 15.34 -0.58
C PHE A 140 -0.51 16.80 -0.46
N LEU A 141 -1.09 17.50 0.52
CA LEU A 141 -0.66 18.82 0.96
C LEU A 141 0.01 18.67 2.32
N GLY A 142 1.32 18.89 2.36
CA GLY A 142 2.14 18.68 3.55
C GLY A 142 2.26 19.92 4.43
N GLU A 143 2.59 19.68 5.69
CA GLU A 143 3.09 20.68 6.65
C GLU A 143 4.31 20.09 7.38
N LEU A 144 5.12 19.31 6.65
CA LEU A 144 6.22 18.56 7.23
C LEU A 144 7.49 19.41 7.22
N PHE A 145 7.92 19.86 8.40
CA PHE A 145 9.17 20.60 8.56
C PHE A 145 10.39 19.70 8.34
N MET A 146 11.30 20.14 7.47
CA MET A 146 12.54 19.47 7.12
C MET A 146 13.65 19.98 8.06
N GLY A 147 13.96 19.19 9.09
CA GLY A 147 15.00 19.50 10.07
C GLY A 147 16.42 19.29 9.54
N GLY A 148 17.38 19.23 10.48
CA GLY A 148 18.81 19.08 10.16
C GLY A 148 19.25 17.68 9.71
N LEU A 149 18.39 16.66 9.84
CA LEU A 149 18.69 15.30 9.41
C LEU A 149 18.11 15.03 8.02
N PRO A 150 18.79 14.24 7.16
CA PRO A 150 18.23 13.80 5.89
C PRO A 150 16.91 13.03 6.10
N VAL A 151 15.95 13.28 5.21
CA VAL A 151 14.67 12.57 5.19
C VAL A 151 14.66 11.61 4.02
N ARG A 152 14.39 10.33 4.30
CA ARG A 152 14.27 9.27 3.33
C ARG A 152 12.86 9.24 2.74
N PHE A 153 12.78 9.22 1.43
CA PHE A 153 11.55 9.02 0.66
C PHE A 153 11.65 7.66 -0.04
N THR A 154 10.61 6.85 0.09
CA THR A 154 10.51 5.54 -0.56
C THR A 154 9.13 5.37 -1.16
N TYR A 155 9.05 4.84 -2.38
CA TYR A 155 7.77 4.49 -2.99
C TYR A 155 7.92 3.28 -3.91
N SER A 156 6.86 2.49 -4.05
CA SER A 156 6.83 1.37 -5.01
C SER A 156 6.02 1.71 -6.23
N VAL A 157 6.54 1.36 -7.40
CA VAL A 157 5.86 1.57 -8.68
C VAL A 157 5.90 0.31 -9.53
N LYS A 158 4.81 0.05 -10.25
CA LYS A 158 4.75 -0.92 -11.34
C LYS A 158 4.26 -0.19 -12.58
N SER A 159 5.00 -0.28 -13.69
CA SER A 159 4.68 0.42 -14.94
C SER A 159 4.75 -0.52 -16.13
N GLU A 160 3.99 -0.21 -17.20
CA GLU A 160 3.98 -0.99 -18.44
C GLU A 160 4.53 -0.21 -19.63
N GLY A 161 5.19 -0.93 -20.54
CA GLY A 161 5.73 -0.38 -21.77
C GLY A 161 6.76 0.74 -21.52
N ASN A 162 6.51 1.91 -22.10
CA ASN A 162 7.34 3.10 -21.93
C ASN A 162 6.81 4.06 -20.85
N SER A 163 5.78 3.67 -20.09
CA SER A 163 5.23 4.49 -19.01
C SER A 163 6.27 4.64 -17.89
N GLN A 164 6.45 5.86 -17.42
CA GLN A 164 7.32 6.21 -16.30
C GLN A 164 6.55 7.07 -15.30
N MET A 165 6.94 6.95 -14.03
CA MET A 165 6.33 7.69 -12.94
C MET A 165 7.38 8.18 -11.95
N GLY A 166 7.27 9.44 -11.58
CA GLY A 166 8.08 10.07 -10.53
C GLY A 166 7.22 10.79 -9.50
N LEU A 167 7.87 11.27 -8.44
CA LEU A 167 7.26 12.17 -7.46
C LEU A 167 7.81 13.58 -7.60
N SER A 168 6.94 14.57 -7.62
CA SER A 168 7.28 15.98 -7.54
C SER A 168 7.02 16.47 -6.12
N LEU A 169 8.03 17.01 -5.47
CA LEU A 169 7.97 17.52 -4.11
C LEU A 169 8.12 19.04 -4.11
N GLU A 170 7.15 19.77 -3.58
CA GLU A 170 7.25 21.22 -3.37
C GLU A 170 7.63 21.51 -1.91
N PHE A 171 8.62 22.38 -1.75
CA PHE A 171 9.13 22.85 -0.48
C PHE A 171 9.03 24.37 -0.41
N SER A 172 8.78 24.91 0.78
CA SER A 172 8.81 26.35 1.01
C SER A 172 9.64 26.71 2.24
N SER A 173 10.38 27.81 2.15
CA SER A 173 11.10 28.47 3.23
C SER A 173 10.73 29.95 3.25
N GLU A 174 10.52 30.53 4.43
CA GLU A 174 10.29 31.97 4.56
C GLU A 174 11.51 32.80 4.11
N MET A 175 12.71 32.24 4.24
CA MET A 175 13.97 32.94 3.92
C MET A 175 14.42 32.71 2.47
N GLU A 176 14.28 31.48 1.97
CA GLU A 176 14.82 31.08 0.66
C GLU A 176 13.76 30.92 -0.44
N GLY A 177 12.47 31.05 -0.11
CA GLY A 177 11.38 30.91 -1.07
C GLY A 177 10.98 29.46 -1.34
N LYS A 178 10.46 29.19 -2.55
CA LYS A 178 9.97 27.86 -2.94
C LYS A 178 11.03 27.08 -3.72
N LYS A 179 11.04 25.76 -3.52
CA LYS A 179 11.83 24.80 -4.31
C LYS A 179 10.97 23.62 -4.72
N LYS A 180 11.19 23.10 -5.92
CA LYS A 180 10.48 21.96 -6.50
C LYS A 180 11.47 20.91 -6.97
N LEU A 181 11.42 19.74 -6.32
CA LEU A 181 12.27 18.60 -6.65
C LEU A 181 11.49 17.56 -7.44
N LEU A 182 12.13 16.95 -8.43
CA LEU A 182 11.63 15.74 -9.09
C LEU A 182 12.43 14.52 -8.64
N LEU A 183 11.73 13.52 -8.12
CA LEU A 183 12.22 12.18 -7.87
C LEU A 183 11.86 11.31 -9.08
N ALA A 184 12.85 10.88 -9.86
CA ALA A 184 12.64 10.10 -11.07
C ALA A 184 13.63 8.94 -11.19
N SER A 185 13.21 7.86 -11.86
CA SER A 185 14.04 6.66 -12.07
C SER A 185 15.24 6.91 -12.97
N GLN A 186 15.22 7.96 -13.81
CA GLN A 186 16.25 8.30 -14.79
C GLN A 186 16.31 9.82 -14.96
N GLU A 187 17.48 10.33 -15.35
CA GLU A 187 17.61 11.72 -15.79
C GLU A 187 16.75 11.97 -17.02
N THR A 188 16.06 13.10 -17.03
CA THR A 188 15.10 13.43 -18.08
C THR A 188 15.23 14.91 -18.44
N ASN A 189 15.90 15.19 -19.56
CA ASN A 189 16.15 16.55 -20.04
C ASN A 189 14.87 17.36 -20.26
N GLN A 190 13.72 16.71 -20.46
CA GLN A 190 12.40 17.34 -20.63
C GLN A 190 11.89 18.11 -19.39
N PHE A 191 12.54 17.93 -18.24
CA PHE A 191 12.16 18.54 -16.96
C PHE A 191 13.16 19.59 -16.45
N SER A 192 14.27 19.81 -17.15
CA SER A 192 15.37 20.72 -16.76
C SER A 192 14.93 22.17 -16.46
N SER A 193 13.83 22.65 -17.05
CA SER A 193 13.29 24.00 -16.83
C SER A 193 12.08 24.05 -15.90
N LYS A 194 11.59 22.91 -15.42
CA LYS A 194 10.32 22.80 -14.65
C LYS A 194 10.52 22.49 -13.17
N PHE A 195 11.72 22.05 -12.81
CA PHE A 195 12.12 21.65 -11.47
C PHE A 195 13.48 22.27 -11.18
N ASP A 196 13.69 22.66 -9.93
CA ASP A 196 14.97 23.23 -9.50
C ASP A 196 16.06 22.17 -9.49
N GLU A 197 15.69 20.92 -9.22
CA GLU A 197 16.59 19.78 -9.21
C GLU A 197 15.82 18.48 -9.52
N THR A 198 16.47 17.58 -10.24
CA THR A 198 16.00 16.21 -10.50
C THR A 198 16.94 15.24 -9.82
N ILE A 199 16.43 14.46 -8.87
CA ILE A 199 17.20 13.45 -8.15
C ILE A 199 16.92 12.10 -8.81
N VAL A 200 17.96 11.50 -9.37
CA VAL A 200 17.92 10.13 -9.89
C VAL A 200 17.88 9.16 -8.74
N LEU A 201 16.88 8.30 -8.76
CA LEU A 201 16.58 7.40 -7.66
C LEU A 201 17.48 6.17 -7.68
N HIS A 202 17.91 5.76 -6.49
CA HIS A 202 18.67 4.54 -6.32
C HIS A 202 17.69 3.38 -6.14
N GLN A 203 17.88 2.32 -6.92
CA GLN A 203 17.16 1.07 -6.71
C GLN A 203 17.91 0.25 -5.66
N PRO A 204 17.25 -0.22 -4.59
CA PRO A 204 17.89 -1.10 -3.61
C PRO A 204 18.48 -2.33 -4.31
N THR A 205 19.71 -2.70 -3.97
CA THR A 205 20.48 -3.76 -4.66
C THR A 205 19.83 -5.15 -4.54
N LYS A 206 18.89 -5.32 -3.60
CA LYS A 206 18.05 -6.51 -3.40
C LYS A 206 16.71 -6.08 -2.81
N SER A 207 15.63 -6.13 -3.58
CA SER A 207 14.29 -6.19 -3.00
C SER A 207 13.66 -7.51 -3.43
N ASP A 208 13.24 -8.33 -2.47
CA ASP A 208 12.54 -9.59 -2.72
C ASP A 208 11.08 -9.35 -3.15
N THR A 209 10.83 -8.28 -3.91
CA THR A 209 9.50 -7.87 -4.37
C THR A 209 8.99 -8.78 -5.48
N ALA A 210 7.66 -8.80 -5.64
CA ALA A 210 7.03 -9.51 -6.73
C ALA A 210 7.39 -8.90 -8.11
N PRO A 211 7.35 -9.71 -9.20
CA PRO A 211 7.73 -9.26 -10.53
C PRO A 211 6.98 -8.00 -10.98
N GLY A 212 7.73 -7.06 -11.58
CA GLY A 212 7.20 -5.80 -12.11
C GLY A 212 7.16 -4.64 -11.11
N TRP A 213 7.25 -4.91 -9.81
CA TRP A 213 7.37 -3.87 -8.79
C TRP A 213 8.81 -3.40 -8.64
N VAL A 214 9.00 -2.09 -8.67
CA VAL A 214 10.28 -1.43 -8.41
C VAL A 214 10.12 -0.51 -7.20
N ILE A 215 10.98 -0.67 -6.21
CA ILE A 215 11.09 0.27 -5.09
C ILE A 215 12.08 1.37 -5.49
N GLN A 216 11.63 2.61 -5.33
CA GLN A 216 12.40 3.81 -5.59
C GLN A 216 12.73 4.48 -4.25
N GLU A 217 13.98 4.90 -4.09
CA GLU A 217 14.46 5.50 -2.85
C GLU A 217 15.33 6.74 -3.10
N SER A 218 15.14 7.76 -2.24
CA SER A 218 15.98 8.95 -2.18
C SER A 218 16.14 9.45 -0.75
N ASN A 219 17.26 10.12 -0.49
CA ASN A 219 17.50 10.86 0.75
C ASN A 219 17.60 12.35 0.42
N ILE A 220 16.76 13.16 1.06
CA ILE A 220 16.64 14.59 0.78
C ILE A 220 17.07 15.38 2.02
N SER A 221 18.01 16.31 1.81
CA SER A 221 18.44 17.26 2.83
C SER A 221 17.95 18.65 2.44
N MET A 222 16.89 19.13 3.10
CA MET A 222 16.24 20.42 2.83
C MET A 222 16.08 21.21 4.13
N ASN A 223 17.15 21.33 4.91
CA ASN A 223 17.10 21.93 6.25
C ASN A 223 16.47 23.34 6.22
N GLY A 224 15.48 23.57 7.09
CA GLY A 224 14.78 24.86 7.21
C GLY A 224 13.66 25.07 6.20
N TYR A 225 13.37 24.10 5.34
CA TYR A 225 12.19 24.10 4.48
C TYR A 225 11.03 23.33 5.12
N THR A 226 9.82 23.57 4.62
CA THR A 226 8.64 22.74 4.88
C THR A 226 8.21 22.07 3.58
N LEU A 227 7.99 20.76 3.58
CA LEU A 227 7.35 20.04 2.47
C LEU A 227 5.87 20.41 2.45
N THR A 228 5.44 21.09 1.39
CA THR A 228 4.08 21.63 1.25
C THR A 228 3.21 20.84 0.29
N GLU A 229 3.81 20.12 -0.66
CA GLU A 229 3.03 19.38 -1.65
C GLU A 229 3.76 18.15 -2.18
N ILE A 230 3.03 17.04 -2.34
CA ILE A 230 3.48 15.82 -3.00
C ILE A 230 2.58 15.57 -4.21
N ARG A 231 3.17 15.51 -5.40
CA ARG A 231 2.51 15.22 -6.67
C ARG A 231 3.14 13.99 -7.31
N THR A 232 2.37 13.24 -8.10
CA THR A 232 2.93 12.31 -9.08
C THR A 232 3.17 13.03 -10.40
N ILE A 233 4.16 12.54 -11.15
CA ILE A 233 4.48 12.97 -12.50
C ILE A 233 4.46 11.74 -13.39
N CYS A 234 3.50 11.68 -14.30
CA CYS A 234 3.37 10.64 -15.32
C CYS A 234 4.02 11.12 -16.61
N TYR A 235 4.96 10.35 -17.15
CA TYR A 235 5.68 10.69 -18.38
C TYR A 235 6.10 9.43 -19.14
N ARG A 236 6.56 9.58 -20.37
CA ARG A 236 7.06 8.47 -21.17
C ARG A 236 8.58 8.47 -21.24
N LYS A 237 9.19 7.28 -21.23
CA LYS A 237 10.61 7.12 -21.53
C LYS A 237 10.87 7.58 -22.97
N GLN A 238 11.85 8.46 -23.15
CA GLN A 238 12.28 8.88 -24.50
C GLN A 238 13.04 7.73 -25.18
N PRO A 239 12.96 7.58 -26.51
CA PRO A 239 13.76 6.60 -27.23
C PRO A 239 15.25 6.91 -27.05
N GLU A 240 16.03 5.94 -26.58
CA GLU A 240 17.49 6.03 -26.62
C GLU A 240 17.93 5.92 -28.10
N ASN A 241 18.60 6.97 -28.61
CA ASN A 241 19.15 7.17 -29.97
C ASN A 241 18.26 7.90 -31.00
N SER A 242 18.44 9.23 -31.06
CA SER A 242 18.30 10.02 -32.29
C SER A 242 19.55 10.87 -32.59
N GLU A 243 20.75 10.36 -32.29
CA GLU A 243 21.99 11.06 -32.67
C GLU A 243 22.50 10.73 -34.08
N HIS A 244 21.96 9.71 -34.76
CA HIS A 244 22.34 9.43 -36.15
C HIS A 244 21.18 8.88 -36.98
N LYS A 245 20.26 9.74 -37.45
CA LYS A 245 19.68 9.69 -38.80
C LYS A 245 19.18 11.09 -39.20
N SER A 246 20.09 11.87 -39.77
CA SER A 246 19.76 12.96 -40.67
C SER A 246 19.04 12.39 -41.91
N GLU A 247 18.09 13.18 -42.44
CA GLU A 247 17.47 13.01 -43.76
C GLU A 247 16.36 11.94 -43.92
N ALA A 248 15.28 12.08 -43.17
CA ALA A 248 13.93 12.01 -43.73
C ALA A 248 12.97 12.70 -42.76
N ARG A 249 12.56 13.93 -43.12
CA ARG A 249 11.55 14.70 -42.39
C ARG A 249 10.17 14.07 -42.62
N SER A 250 9.94 12.87 -42.09
CA SER A 250 8.58 12.42 -41.80
C SER A 250 8.20 13.05 -40.47
N LYS A 251 7.28 14.02 -40.53
CA LYS A 251 6.47 14.38 -39.36
C LYS A 251 5.65 13.15 -39.02
N THR A 252 6.22 12.17 -38.32
CA THR A 252 5.40 11.25 -37.55
C THR A 252 4.83 12.09 -36.42
N THR A 253 3.57 12.49 -36.57
CA THR A 253 2.70 12.84 -35.45
C THR A 253 3.03 11.87 -34.32
N GLN A 254 3.53 12.37 -33.19
CA GLN A 254 3.84 11.54 -32.04
C GLN A 254 2.51 11.16 -31.40
N ASP A 255 1.84 10.17 -31.98
CA ASP A 255 0.51 9.77 -31.56
C ASP A 255 0.49 9.45 -30.06
N PRO A 256 -0.57 9.86 -29.34
CA PRO A 256 -0.79 9.46 -27.96
C PRO A 256 -0.65 7.94 -27.84
N ALA A 257 0.19 7.47 -26.91
CA ALA A 257 0.33 6.05 -26.63
C ALA A 257 -0.36 5.71 -25.31
N GLU A 258 -0.79 4.47 -25.16
CA GLU A 258 -1.32 3.97 -23.89
C GLU A 258 -0.31 4.18 -22.75
N TYR A 259 -0.83 4.65 -21.63
CA TYR A 259 -0.11 4.86 -20.39
C TYR A 259 -0.73 4.01 -19.30
N PHE A 260 0.11 3.26 -18.59
CA PHE A 260 -0.29 2.48 -17.43
C PHE A 260 0.82 2.44 -16.37
N ALA A 261 0.47 2.86 -15.16
CA ALA A 261 1.32 2.73 -13.99
C ALA A 261 0.48 2.58 -12.71
N VAL A 262 1.05 1.92 -11.71
CA VAL A 262 0.48 1.71 -10.39
C VAL A 262 1.48 2.19 -9.34
N LEU A 263 1.06 3.10 -8.47
CA LEU A 263 1.80 3.54 -7.29
C LEU A 263 1.29 2.76 -6.08
N GLY A 264 2.15 1.92 -5.52
CA GLY A 264 1.77 0.96 -4.47
C GLY A 264 1.86 1.50 -3.05
N HIS A 265 2.86 2.34 -2.76
CA HIS A 265 2.94 3.06 -1.48
C HIS A 265 3.84 4.29 -1.57
N ILE A 266 3.72 5.19 -0.59
CA ILE A 266 4.69 6.23 -0.25
C ILE A 266 5.04 6.09 1.21
N HIS A 267 6.34 6.11 1.52
CA HIS A 267 6.89 6.15 2.86
C HIS A 267 7.89 7.29 2.98
N ILE A 268 7.80 8.06 4.07
CA ILE A 268 8.69 9.16 4.39
C ILE A 268 9.16 8.96 5.83
N SER A 269 10.47 8.96 6.08
CA SER A 269 11.02 8.76 7.42
C SER A 269 12.39 9.41 7.62
N THR A 270 12.80 9.58 8.87
CA THR A 270 14.16 10.00 9.24
C THR A 270 15.11 8.83 9.47
N SER A 271 14.60 7.60 9.56
CA SER A 271 15.42 6.42 9.85
C SER A 271 16.05 5.88 8.58
N ILE A 272 17.38 5.82 8.57
CA ILE A 272 18.15 5.09 7.57
C ILE A 272 18.25 3.60 7.97
N GLN A 273 17.99 3.27 9.24
CA GLN A 273 18.06 1.90 9.75
C GLN A 273 16.73 1.18 9.57
N ASN A 274 16.81 -0.05 9.07
CA ASN A 274 15.68 -0.96 8.99
C ASN A 274 15.20 -1.33 10.40
N THR A 275 13.89 -1.55 10.55
CA THR A 275 13.33 -1.99 11.82
C THR A 275 13.88 -3.35 12.21
N GLU A 276 14.43 -3.45 13.42
CA GLU A 276 14.80 -4.72 14.03
C GLU A 276 13.56 -5.38 14.65
N PHE A 277 13.18 -6.55 14.11
CA PHE A 277 12.06 -7.33 14.60
C PHE A 277 12.50 -8.31 15.71
N PRO A 278 11.85 -8.32 16.88
CA PRO A 278 12.17 -9.25 17.96
C PRO A 278 11.94 -10.72 17.54
N PRO A 279 12.83 -11.65 17.92
CA PRO A 279 12.65 -13.06 17.60
C PRO A 279 11.40 -13.62 18.29
N SER A 280 10.82 -14.70 17.76
CA SER A 280 9.62 -15.37 18.31
C SER A 280 9.67 -15.62 19.83
N THR A 281 10.85 -15.92 20.37
CA THR A 281 11.07 -16.16 21.81
C THR A 281 10.89 -14.93 22.70
N SER A 282 10.83 -13.72 22.13
CA SER A 282 10.58 -12.47 22.85
C SER A 282 9.10 -12.20 23.10
N TRP A 283 8.21 -13.01 22.52
CA TRP A 283 6.77 -12.82 22.58
C TRP A 283 6.11 -13.82 23.55
N ILE A 284 4.98 -13.40 24.10
CA ILE A 284 4.04 -14.27 24.80
C ILE A 284 2.79 -14.34 23.92
N VAL A 285 2.49 -15.51 23.38
CA VAL A 285 1.29 -15.74 22.55
C VAL A 285 0.35 -16.69 23.28
N LYS A 286 -0.96 -16.38 23.28
CA LYS A 286 -1.99 -17.15 23.98
C LYS A 286 -3.23 -17.31 23.10
N GLY A 287 -3.73 -18.54 22.99
CA GLY A 287 -5.08 -18.84 22.53
C GLY A 287 -6.06 -18.90 23.71
N LYS A 288 -7.26 -18.35 23.53
CA LYS A 288 -8.38 -18.34 24.49
C LYS A 288 -9.70 -18.48 23.75
N ASP A 289 -10.78 -18.66 24.52
CA ASP A 289 -12.16 -18.64 24.03
C ASP A 289 -12.34 -19.64 22.87
N VAL A 290 -11.85 -20.86 23.09
CA VAL A 290 -11.86 -21.94 22.09
C VAL A 290 -13.26 -22.54 22.02
N GLU A 291 -13.84 -22.51 20.83
CA GLU A 291 -15.16 -23.08 20.53
C GLU A 291 -15.04 -24.03 19.34
N TRP A 292 -15.69 -25.19 19.46
CA TRP A 292 -15.75 -26.21 18.41
C TRP A 292 -17.13 -26.24 17.76
N GLY A 293 -17.14 -26.36 16.45
CA GLY A 293 -18.37 -26.54 15.66
C GLY A 293 -18.20 -27.56 14.54
N GLY A 294 -19.17 -27.55 13.62
CA GLY A 294 -19.17 -28.36 12.41
C GLY A 294 -20.19 -29.51 12.42
N SER A 295 -20.22 -30.25 11.31
CA SER A 295 -21.13 -31.38 11.06
C SER A 295 -20.33 -32.66 10.78
N GLN A 296 -21.01 -33.80 10.59
CA GLN A 296 -20.32 -35.05 10.24
C GLN A 296 -19.41 -34.85 9.00
N GLY A 297 -18.09 -34.95 9.21
CA GLY A 297 -17.08 -34.82 8.15
C GLY A 297 -16.30 -33.49 8.11
N SER A 298 -16.72 -32.45 8.82
CA SER A 298 -16.00 -31.16 8.88
C SER A 298 -16.03 -30.60 10.31
N LYS A 299 -14.86 -30.46 10.94
CA LYS A 299 -14.72 -29.78 12.24
C LYS A 299 -14.41 -28.31 11.98
N THR A 300 -15.07 -27.40 12.69
CA THR A 300 -14.71 -25.98 12.70
C THR A 300 -14.17 -25.57 14.06
N LEU A 301 -13.25 -24.60 14.05
CA LEU A 301 -12.62 -24.06 15.25
C LEU A 301 -12.73 -22.54 15.26
N SER A 302 -13.25 -22.00 16.35
CA SER A 302 -13.19 -20.58 16.66
C SER A 302 -12.28 -20.37 17.87
N LEU A 303 -11.44 -19.34 17.83
CA LEU A 303 -10.62 -18.95 18.97
C LEU A 303 -10.17 -17.49 18.89
N LYS A 304 -9.83 -16.93 20.04
CA LYS A 304 -9.10 -15.67 20.14
C LYS A 304 -7.62 -15.92 20.38
N ILE A 305 -6.78 -15.34 19.54
CA ILE A 305 -5.33 -15.31 19.70
C ILE A 305 -4.94 -13.93 20.22
N SER A 306 -4.01 -13.88 21.17
CA SER A 306 -3.47 -12.63 21.71
C SER A 306 -1.97 -12.74 21.91
N TRP A 307 -1.25 -11.64 21.71
CA TRP A 307 0.21 -11.60 21.85
C TRP A 307 0.66 -10.36 22.61
N LYS A 308 1.89 -10.38 23.11
CA LYS A 308 2.59 -9.20 23.65
C LYS A 308 4.08 -9.47 23.78
N LEU A 309 4.89 -8.42 23.76
CA LEU A 309 6.32 -8.52 24.08
C LEU A 309 6.52 -8.78 25.58
N LYS A 310 7.54 -9.58 25.91
CA LYS A 310 7.91 -9.92 27.29
C LYS A 310 8.41 -8.72 28.09
N ASP A 311 9.05 -7.76 27.42
CA ASP A 311 9.57 -6.53 28.02
C ASP A 311 8.47 -5.51 28.40
N GLY A 312 7.22 -5.76 28.01
CA GLY A 312 6.07 -4.92 28.34
C GLY A 312 5.86 -3.72 27.41
N TRP A 313 6.66 -3.56 26.35
CA TRP A 313 6.50 -2.47 25.37
C TRP A 313 5.43 -2.84 24.33
N SER A 314 4.15 -2.80 24.72
CA SER A 314 3.00 -3.17 23.89
C SER A 314 2.61 -2.11 22.85
N SER A 315 3.56 -1.45 22.18
CA SER A 315 3.22 -0.39 21.21
C SER A 315 4.27 -0.19 20.11
N ARG A 316 5.15 -1.16 19.87
CA ARG A 316 6.26 -1.00 18.91
C ARG A 316 5.86 -1.19 17.45
N PHE A 317 4.81 -1.98 17.18
CA PHE A 317 4.38 -2.33 15.84
C PHE A 317 2.93 -1.94 15.63
N PRO A 318 2.61 -1.13 14.62
CA PRO A 318 1.23 -0.70 14.38
C PRO A 318 0.33 -1.80 13.84
N ARG A 319 0.91 -2.87 13.27
CA ARG A 319 0.22 -3.83 12.40
C ARG A 319 0.77 -5.24 12.50
N TYR A 320 -0.10 -6.22 12.36
CA TYR A 320 0.22 -7.65 12.40
C TYR A 320 -0.54 -8.41 11.31
N ASN A 321 0.19 -9.13 10.44
CA ASN A 321 -0.41 -10.10 9.53
C ASN A 321 -0.55 -11.45 10.22
N ILE A 322 -1.68 -12.12 10.00
CA ILE A 322 -1.99 -13.40 10.64
C ILE A 322 -2.07 -14.49 9.59
N TYR A 323 -1.34 -15.57 9.82
CA TYR A 323 -1.31 -16.76 8.96
C TYR A 323 -1.65 -18.01 9.76
N VAL A 324 -2.00 -19.07 9.06
CA VAL A 324 -2.16 -20.41 9.64
C VAL A 324 -1.49 -21.47 8.78
N GLU A 325 -0.64 -22.28 9.40
CA GLU A 325 -0.13 -23.51 8.83
C GLU A 325 -0.95 -24.71 9.34
N LYS A 326 -1.37 -25.57 8.42
CA LYS A 326 -2.06 -26.83 8.69
C LYS A 326 -1.04 -27.96 8.76
N LEU A 327 -0.82 -28.53 9.93
CA LEU A 327 0.21 -29.54 10.16
C LEU A 327 -0.40 -30.94 10.27
N ILE A 328 0.20 -31.91 9.58
CA ILE A 328 -0.17 -33.33 9.61
C ILE A 328 0.79 -34.05 10.55
N LYS A 329 0.32 -35.08 11.28
CA LYS A 329 1.22 -35.97 12.03
C LYS A 329 2.22 -36.63 11.07
N GLN A 330 3.51 -36.33 11.23
CA GLN A 330 4.55 -37.17 10.64
C GLN A 330 4.48 -38.53 11.33
N ALA A 331 4.21 -39.59 10.56
CA ALA A 331 4.34 -40.95 11.05
C ALA A 331 5.80 -41.18 11.42
N VAL A 332 6.10 -41.41 12.71
CA VAL A 332 7.42 -41.87 13.14
C VAL A 332 7.69 -43.20 12.44
N ARG A 333 8.66 -43.22 11.52
CA ARG A 333 9.24 -44.44 10.97
C ARG A 333 10.76 -44.38 11.01
N PRO A 334 11.44 -45.54 11.12
CA PRO A 334 12.84 -45.63 11.51
C PRO A 334 13.75 -44.94 10.50
N GLN A 335 14.85 -44.40 11.02
CA GLN A 335 15.90 -43.63 10.34
C GLN A 335 16.18 -44.04 8.88
N GLY A 336 16.28 -43.01 8.03
CA GLY A 336 17.07 -43.09 6.80
C GLY A 336 16.29 -42.94 5.50
N ARG A 337 15.68 -41.78 5.26
CA ARG A 337 15.59 -41.14 3.93
C ARG A 337 14.93 -39.76 4.06
N LYS A 338 15.67 -38.71 3.69
CA LYS A 338 15.09 -37.39 3.38
C LYS A 338 14.29 -37.53 2.09
N ILE A 339 13.03 -37.09 2.06
CA ILE A 339 12.38 -36.44 0.91
C ILE A 339 11.10 -35.72 1.40
N GLU A 340 10.97 -34.51 0.85
CA GLU A 340 9.90 -33.51 0.77
C GLU A 340 8.49 -33.84 1.29
N THR A 341 8.00 -32.98 2.18
CA THR A 341 6.63 -32.92 2.66
C THR A 341 5.70 -32.34 1.57
N PRO A 342 4.61 -33.02 1.16
CA PRO A 342 3.61 -32.39 0.32
C PRO A 342 2.64 -31.60 1.21
N ALA A 343 2.86 -30.30 1.34
CA ALA A 343 1.85 -29.40 1.87
C ALA A 343 0.75 -29.23 0.81
N LEU A 344 -0.50 -29.48 1.19
CA LEU A 344 -1.68 -29.19 0.37
C LEU A 344 -1.95 -27.68 0.41
N ALA A 345 -1.19 -26.92 -0.38
CA ALA A 345 -1.45 -25.51 -0.68
C ALA A 345 -1.63 -25.33 -2.20
N PRO A 346 -2.48 -24.39 -2.67
CA PRO A 346 -2.57 -24.07 -4.08
C PRO A 346 -1.24 -23.51 -4.59
N PRO A 347 -0.81 -23.87 -5.82
CA PRO A 347 0.48 -23.45 -6.33
C PRO A 347 0.43 -22.00 -6.76
N ASN A 348 1.13 -21.10 -6.07
CA ASN A 348 1.56 -19.82 -6.62
C ASN A 348 2.95 -19.43 -6.09
N ALA A 349 3.96 -19.87 -6.87
CA ALA A 349 5.30 -19.32 -7.13
C ALA A 349 6.26 -18.93 -5.98
N ARG A 350 7.40 -19.66 -5.88
CA ARG A 350 8.70 -19.23 -6.44
C ARG A 350 9.75 -20.37 -6.44
N ASN A 351 10.56 -20.40 -7.50
CA ASN A 351 11.90 -20.99 -7.64
C ASN A 351 12.41 -21.93 -6.53
N GLY A 352 12.21 -23.24 -6.68
CA GLY A 352 13.14 -24.28 -6.19
C GLY A 352 13.45 -24.32 -4.68
N LYS A 353 12.79 -23.52 -3.85
CA LYS A 353 12.76 -23.60 -2.40
C LYS A 353 11.32 -23.82 -2.01
N THR A 354 11.03 -25.00 -1.49
CA THR A 354 9.70 -25.40 -1.02
C THR A 354 9.38 -24.65 0.27
N GLU A 355 9.08 -23.34 0.18
CA GLU A 355 8.52 -22.57 1.30
C GLU A 355 7.04 -22.90 1.41
N VAL A 356 6.67 -23.60 2.48
CA VAL A 356 5.28 -23.86 2.85
C VAL A 356 4.71 -22.53 3.37
N ALA A 357 4.28 -21.66 2.47
CA ALA A 357 3.65 -20.40 2.88
C ALA A 357 2.31 -20.71 3.58
N GLY A 358 2.20 -20.34 4.86
CA GLY A 358 0.95 -20.44 5.61
C GLY A 358 -0.21 -19.72 4.90
N GLU A 359 -1.44 -20.17 5.14
CA GLU A 359 -2.64 -19.53 4.63
C GLU A 359 -2.85 -18.19 5.33
N TYR A 360 -2.96 -17.09 4.57
CA TYR A 360 -3.22 -15.77 5.13
C TYR A 360 -4.67 -15.67 5.63
N LEU A 361 -4.84 -15.23 6.88
CA LEU A 361 -6.16 -15.11 7.53
C LEU A 361 -6.66 -13.67 7.60
N GLY A 362 -5.76 -12.70 7.77
CA GLY A 362 -6.16 -11.31 7.95
C GLY A 362 -5.06 -10.46 8.60
N GLU A 363 -5.45 -9.23 8.94
CA GLU A 363 -4.60 -8.23 9.56
C GLU A 363 -5.22 -7.75 10.88
N SER A 364 -4.38 -7.38 11.86
CA SER A 364 -4.79 -6.71 13.08
C SER A 364 -3.93 -5.49 13.40
N GLN A 365 -4.56 -4.41 13.86
CA GLN A 365 -3.89 -3.23 14.44
C GLN A 365 -3.85 -3.25 15.97
N VAL A 366 -4.28 -4.36 16.56
CA VAL A 366 -4.24 -4.60 18.00
C VAL A 366 -3.59 -5.95 18.26
N GLU A 367 -3.10 -6.19 19.47
CA GLU A 367 -2.40 -7.44 19.80
C GLU A 367 -3.33 -8.63 20.08
N ALA A 368 -4.39 -8.72 19.29
CA ALA A 368 -5.32 -9.84 19.27
C ALA A 368 -5.93 -10.04 17.89
N PHE A 369 -6.32 -11.28 17.60
CA PHE A 369 -7.05 -11.65 16.40
C PHE A 369 -8.06 -12.74 16.73
N TYR A 370 -9.27 -12.64 16.19
CA TYR A 370 -10.30 -13.66 16.35
C TYR A 370 -10.43 -14.45 15.06
N VAL A 371 -10.35 -15.77 15.18
CA VAL A 371 -10.57 -16.70 14.09
C VAL A 371 -11.96 -17.30 14.32
N SER A 372 -12.86 -17.18 13.35
CA SER A 372 -14.21 -17.75 13.40
C SER A 372 -14.33 -18.92 12.45
N ASP A 373 -14.94 -20.01 12.92
CA ASP A 373 -15.41 -21.14 12.13
C ASP A 373 -14.37 -21.71 11.16
N PHE A 374 -13.10 -21.73 11.56
CA PHE A 374 -12.02 -22.18 10.71
C PHE A 374 -12.15 -23.67 10.42
N ILE A 375 -12.27 -24.03 9.14
CA ILE A 375 -12.47 -25.41 8.71
C ILE A 375 -11.17 -26.20 8.86
N ILE A 376 -11.24 -27.32 9.59
CA ILE A 376 -10.12 -28.21 9.84
C ILE A 376 -10.34 -29.51 9.05
N PRO A 377 -9.53 -29.76 8.00
CA PRO A 377 -9.54 -31.05 7.32
C PRO A 377 -9.17 -32.20 8.26
N SER A 378 -9.75 -33.37 8.06
CA SER A 378 -9.58 -34.54 8.94
C SER A 378 -8.15 -35.05 9.09
N ALA A 379 -7.26 -34.74 8.13
CA ALA A 379 -5.85 -35.13 8.17
C ALA A 379 -4.98 -34.22 9.05
N ILE A 380 -5.50 -33.09 9.53
CA ILE A 380 -4.74 -32.08 10.26
C ILE A 380 -4.71 -32.41 11.75
N SER A 381 -3.51 -32.49 12.32
CA SER A 381 -3.27 -32.82 13.72
C SER A 381 -3.01 -31.59 14.59
N SER A 382 -2.52 -30.50 13.99
CA SER A 382 -2.31 -29.23 14.66
C SER A 382 -2.37 -28.06 13.69
N LEU A 383 -2.74 -26.90 14.24
CA LEU A 383 -2.74 -25.62 13.55
C LEU A 383 -1.67 -24.73 14.18
N LYS A 384 -0.82 -24.13 13.37
CA LYS A 384 0.18 -23.15 13.81
C LYS A 384 -0.21 -21.78 13.27
N TYR A 385 -0.73 -20.93 14.15
CA TYR A 385 -1.09 -19.55 13.84
C TYR A 385 0.14 -18.67 13.99
N ILE A 386 0.56 -18.00 12.93
CA ILE A 386 1.75 -17.15 12.89
C ILE A 386 1.32 -15.70 12.90
N ILE A 387 1.95 -14.90 13.74
CA ILE A 387 1.69 -13.48 13.92
C ILE A 387 2.92 -12.74 13.41
N GLN A 388 2.85 -12.18 12.20
CA GLN A 388 3.94 -11.44 11.58
C GLN A 388 3.82 -9.95 11.92
N PRO A 389 4.69 -9.37 12.77
CA PRO A 389 4.70 -7.95 13.05
C PRO A 389 5.16 -7.15 11.82
N CYS A 390 4.55 -5.99 11.63
CA CYS A 390 4.91 -5.03 10.60
C CYS A 390 5.23 -3.68 11.23
N ASP A 391 6.22 -2.98 10.70
CA ASP A 391 6.59 -1.65 11.17
C ASP A 391 5.73 -0.54 10.53
N SER A 392 5.95 0.70 10.96
CA SER A 392 5.27 1.89 10.41
C SER A 392 5.69 2.26 8.98
N GLY A 393 6.72 1.64 8.44
CA GLY A 393 7.17 1.79 7.05
C GLY A 393 6.62 0.72 6.11
N GLY A 394 5.82 -0.21 6.63
CA GLY A 394 5.24 -1.33 5.88
C GLY A 394 6.15 -2.56 5.78
N ALA A 395 7.38 -2.52 6.32
CA ALA A 395 8.25 -3.68 6.36
C ALA A 395 7.67 -4.74 7.30
N SER A 396 7.85 -6.00 6.96
CA SER A 396 7.31 -7.13 7.72
C SER A 396 8.43 -8.05 8.19
N GLN A 397 8.27 -8.65 9.37
CA GLN A 397 9.20 -9.68 9.85
C GLN A 397 9.21 -10.89 8.90
N VAL A 398 10.36 -11.57 8.78
CA VAL A 398 10.43 -12.88 8.11
C VAL A 398 9.51 -13.87 8.83
N LEU A 399 8.69 -14.61 8.07
CA LEU A 399 7.65 -15.49 8.64
C LEU A 399 8.21 -16.59 9.55
N ASP A 400 9.38 -17.15 9.23
CA ASP A 400 10.01 -18.20 10.03
C ASP A 400 10.46 -17.72 11.42
N ASP A 401 10.76 -16.42 11.57
CA ASP A 401 11.19 -15.81 12.83
C ASP A 401 10.02 -15.27 13.66
N ALA A 402 8.82 -15.25 13.07
CA ALA A 402 7.64 -14.64 13.66
C ALA A 402 7.09 -15.44 14.86
N PRO A 403 6.52 -14.77 15.87
CA PRO A 403 5.84 -15.44 16.97
C PRO A 403 4.63 -16.24 16.49
N PHE A 404 4.35 -17.36 17.15
CA PHE A 404 3.25 -18.23 16.77
C PHE A 404 2.52 -18.83 17.98
N PHE A 405 1.28 -19.27 17.75
CA PHE A 405 0.50 -20.09 18.65
C PHE A 405 0.19 -21.42 17.98
N GLN A 406 0.61 -22.53 18.60
CA GLN A 406 0.28 -23.87 18.11
C GLN A 406 -0.90 -24.44 18.90
N PHE A 407 -1.92 -24.86 18.18
CA PHE A 407 -3.11 -25.52 18.69
C PHE A 407 -3.13 -26.98 18.24
N ASN A 408 -3.19 -27.92 19.18
CA ASN A 408 -3.26 -29.34 18.86
C ASN A 408 -4.73 -29.77 18.71
N VAL A 409 -5.07 -30.27 17.53
CA VAL A 409 -6.42 -30.77 17.19
C VAL A 409 -6.63 -32.16 17.81
N GLU A 410 -5.57 -32.97 17.86
CA GLU A 410 -5.62 -34.31 18.44
C GLU A 410 -5.49 -34.26 19.96
N GLY A 411 -6.58 -34.65 20.64
CA GLY A 411 -6.74 -34.56 22.08
C GLY A 411 -8.14 -34.11 22.53
N GLN A 412 -9.02 -33.75 21.59
CA GLN A 412 -10.43 -33.37 21.84
C GLN A 412 -11.43 -34.05 20.92
#